data_AF-A0A3M0WFS6-F1
#
_entry.id   AF-A0A3M0WFS6-F1
#
_cell.length_a   1.000
_cell.length_b   1.000
_cell.length_c   1.000
_cell.angle_alpha   90.00
_cell.angle_beta   90.00
_cell.angle_gamma   90.00
#
_symmetry.space_group_name_H-M   'P 1'
#
loop_
_entity.id
_entity.type
_entity.pdbx_description
1 polymer ?
#
loop_
_entity_poly.entity_id
_entity_poly.type
_entity_poly.pdbx_seq_one_letter_code
_entity_poly.pdbx_strand_id
1 'polypeptide(L)'
;YIDVQHLDKDILSSETKRDFIFDYNKAKEKQMKKFMRSYLSILLSLTDGNISKAARLANIERQSLQKLIKKYEINPEEFRKK
;
A
#
# COMPACT_ATOMS: atom_id res chain seq x y z
N TYR A 1 -7.07 22.09 3.06
CA TYR A 1 -7.85 21.17 3.91
C TYR A 1 -7.58 19.76 3.45
N ILE A 2 -6.87 18.96 4.24
CA ILE A 2 -6.71 17.52 3.97
C ILE A 2 -7.92 16.86 4.65
N ASP A 3 -8.75 16.21 3.84
CA ASP A 3 -10.01 15.59 4.27
C ASP A 3 -9.76 14.46 5.29
N VAL A 4 -10.44 14.54 6.43
CA VAL A 4 -10.17 13.78 7.68
C VAL A 4 -10.77 12.34 7.62
N GLN A 5 -11.24 11.88 6.47
CA GLN A 5 -11.98 10.61 6.32
C GLN A 5 -11.11 9.33 6.30
N HIS A 6 -9.77 9.41 6.44
CA HIS A 6 -8.89 8.22 6.40
C HIS A 6 -8.18 7.90 7.74
N LEU A 7 -8.64 8.46 8.87
CA LEU A 7 -8.05 8.11 10.16
C LEU A 7 -8.47 6.69 10.57
N ASP A 8 -7.52 5.77 10.43
CA ASP A 8 -7.70 4.34 10.64
C ASP A 8 -8.14 4.02 12.08
N LYS A 9 -9.27 3.33 12.22
CA LYS A 9 -9.92 2.98 13.50
C LYS A 9 -9.11 1.98 14.36
N ASP A 10 -7.98 1.49 13.84
CA ASP A 10 -7.08 0.52 14.50
C ASP A 10 -6.30 1.07 15.71
N ILE A 11 -6.37 2.38 15.99
CA ILE A 11 -5.63 3.04 17.08
C ILE A 11 -6.22 2.72 18.46
N LEU A 12 -7.48 2.26 18.57
CA LEU A 12 -8.20 2.25 19.85
C LEU A 12 -8.35 0.89 20.57
N SER A 13 -7.54 -0.13 20.26
CA SER A 13 -7.62 -1.42 20.98
C SER A 13 -6.31 -1.85 21.65
N SER A 14 -6.39 -2.04 22.98
CA SER A 14 -5.49 -2.76 23.91
C SER A 14 -4.23 -2.04 24.43
N GLU A 15 -4.06 -2.09 25.76
CA GLU A 15 -3.15 -1.29 26.60
C GLU A 15 -1.64 -1.47 26.32
N THR A 16 -1.24 -2.41 25.46
CA THR A 16 0.15 -2.59 25.00
C THR A 16 0.52 -1.67 23.81
N LYS A 17 -0.46 -1.02 23.15
CA LYS A 17 -0.24 -0.19 21.94
C LYS A 17 0.29 1.22 22.18
N ARG A 18 0.41 1.70 23.43
CA ARG A 18 0.79 3.10 23.71
C ARG A 18 2.17 3.45 23.11
N ASP A 19 3.19 2.61 23.29
CA ASP A 19 4.53 2.80 22.71
C ASP A 19 4.51 2.91 21.18
N PHE A 20 3.63 2.15 20.52
CA PHE A 20 3.49 2.16 19.07
C PHE A 20 2.84 3.45 18.54
N ILE A 21 2.00 4.12 19.34
CA ILE A 21 1.34 5.39 18.97
C ILE A 21 2.32 6.56 19.12
N PHE A 22 3.24 6.50 20.09
CA PHE A 22 4.23 7.56 20.31
C PHE A 22 5.42 7.48 19.34
N ASP A 23 5.70 6.31 18.76
CA ASP A 23 6.71 6.15 17.71
C ASP A 23 6.12 6.51 16.34
N TYR A 24 6.20 7.82 16.01
CA TYR A 24 5.74 8.38 14.74
C TYR A 24 6.25 7.60 13.52
N ASN A 25 7.50 7.13 13.55
CA ASN A 25 8.10 6.41 12.43
C ASN A 25 7.46 5.04 12.24
N LYS A 26 7.22 4.29 13.33
CA LYS A 26 6.53 2.99 13.27
C LYS A 26 5.06 3.12 12.88
N ALA A 27 4.35 4.09 13.46
CA ALA A 27 2.95 4.35 13.12
C ALA A 27 2.80 4.73 11.64
N LYS A 28 3.65 5.64 11.15
CA LYS A 28 3.70 6.04 9.74
C LYS A 28 4.05 4.87 8.82
N GLU A 29 5.03 4.05 9.18
CA GLU A 29 5.44 2.91 8.37
C GLU A 29 4.30 1.90 8.23
N LYS A 30 3.60 1.58 9.32
CA LYS A 30 2.47 0.64 9.29
C LYS A 30 1.34 1.17 8.40
N GLN A 31 0.97 2.44 8.57
CA GLN A 31 -0.05 3.05 7.72
C GLN A 31 0.36 3.08 6.26
N MET A 32 1.59 3.48 5.98
CA MET A 32 2.14 3.50 4.63
C MET A 32 2.13 2.10 4.01
N LYS A 33 2.52 1.05 4.75
CA LYS A 33 2.46 -0.34 4.28
C LYS A 33 1.03 -0.77 3.94
N LYS A 34 0.06 -0.48 4.82
CA LYS A 34 -1.35 -0.83 4.61
C LYS A 34 -1.91 -0.13 3.36
N PHE A 35 -1.67 1.18 3.25
CA PHE A 35 -2.06 1.98 2.08
C PHE A 35 -1.43 1.44 0.80
N MET A 36 -0.11 1.25 0.78
CA MET A 36 0.61 0.82 -0.42
C MET A 36 0.21 -0.57 -0.89
N ARG A 37 -0.06 -1.50 0.04
CA ARG A 37 -0.62 -2.80 -0.31
C ARG A 37 -1.97 -2.67 -0.98
N SER A 38 -2.90 -1.93 -0.39
CA SER A 38 -4.23 -1.72 -0.97
C SER A 38 -4.16 -1.04 -2.34
N TYR A 39 -3.35 0.01 -2.48
CA TYR A 39 -3.19 0.74 -3.73
C TYR A 39 -2.63 -0.15 -4.85
N LEU A 40 -1.54 -0.86 -4.59
CA LEU A 40 -0.91 -1.73 -5.57
C LEU A 40 -1.79 -2.92 -5.96
N SER A 41 -2.54 -3.51 -5.01
CA SER A 41 -3.50 -4.58 -5.31
C SER A 41 -4.61 -4.11 -6.24
N ILE A 42 -5.20 -2.93 -5.99
CA ILE A 42 -6.23 -2.36 -6.87
C ILE A 42 -5.63 -2.08 -8.26
N LEU A 43 -4.45 -1.45 -8.29
CA LEU A 43 -3.79 -1.10 -9.55
C LEU A 43 -3.48 -2.34 -10.39
N LEU A 44 -2.96 -3.42 -9.78
CA LEU A 44 -2.67 -4.67 -10.47
C LEU A 44 -3.94 -5.43 -10.87
N SER A 45 -5.01 -5.34 -10.08
CA SER A 45 -6.31 -5.92 -10.44
C SER A 45 -6.90 -5.26 -11.69
N LEU A 46 -6.80 -3.92 -11.80
CA LEU A 46 -7.29 -3.17 -12.96
C LEU A 46 -6.48 -3.44 -14.23
N THR A 47 -5.24 -3.90 -14.09
CA THR A 47 -4.35 -4.19 -15.21
C THR A 47 -4.11 -5.67 -15.44
N ASP A 48 -4.85 -6.54 -14.76
CA ASP A 48 -4.72 -8.00 -14.86
C ASP A 48 -3.26 -8.44 -14.67
N GLY A 49 -2.62 -7.92 -13.62
CA GLY A 49 -1.21 -8.20 -13.29
C GLY A 49 -0.18 -7.64 -14.29
N ASN A 50 -0.58 -6.79 -15.23
CA ASN A 50 0.34 -6.14 -16.15
C ASN A 50 1.03 -4.94 -15.48
N ILE A 51 2.29 -5.15 -15.07
CA ILE A 51 3.13 -4.14 -14.40
C ILE A 51 3.36 -2.91 -15.29
N SER A 52 3.56 -3.10 -16.60
CA SER A 52 3.81 -1.97 -17.52
C SER A 52 2.57 -1.07 -17.66
N LYS A 53 1.38 -1.68 -17.76
CA LYS A 53 0.11 -0.95 -17.81
C LYS A 53 -0.20 -0.28 -16.48
N ALA A 54 0.08 -0.95 -15.36
CA ALA A 54 -0.07 -0.39 -14.02
C ALA A 54 0.82 0.84 -13.82
N ALA A 55 2.08 0.77 -14.26
CA ALA A 55 3.03 1.87 -14.17
C ALA A 55 2.55 3.11 -14.95
N ARG A 56 2.02 2.90 -16.15
CA ARG A 56 1.42 3.95 -16.97
C ARG A 56 0.20 4.57 -16.30
N LEU A 57 -0.71 3.77 -15.74
CA LEU A 57 -1.88 4.27 -15.01
C LEU A 57 -1.50 5.05 -13.76
N ALA A 58 -0.46 4.60 -13.05
CA ALA A 58 0.08 5.28 -11.88
C ALA A 58 0.99 6.48 -12.21
N ASN A 59 1.23 6.75 -13.50
CA ASN A 59 2.15 7.77 -14.00
C ASN A 59 3.55 7.70 -13.36
N ILE A 60 4.07 6.48 -13.21
CA ILE A 60 5.43 6.22 -12.70
C ILE A 60 6.18 5.27 -13.62
N GLU A 61 7.50 5.26 -13.50
CA GLU A 61 8.31 4.32 -14.25
C GLU A 61 8.05 2.87 -13.83
N ARG A 62 8.06 1.95 -14.81
CA ARG A 62 7.91 0.51 -14.58
C ARG A 62 8.91 -0.02 -13.55
N GLN A 63 10.17 0.44 -13.60
CA GLN A 63 11.22 0.02 -12.67
C GLN A 63 10.91 0.45 -11.23
N SER A 64 10.42 1.69 -11.07
CA SER A 64 9.98 2.22 -9.78
C SER A 64 8.79 1.46 -9.23
N LEU A 65 7.77 1.19 -10.06
CA LEU A 65 6.63 0.35 -9.66
C LEU A 65 7.09 -1.05 -9.25
N GLN A 66 8.00 -1.67 -10.00
CA GLN A 66 8.52 -3.00 -9.69
C GLN A 66 9.27 -3.03 -8.34
N LYS A 67 10.04 -1.98 -8.02
CA LYS A 67 10.67 -1.83 -6.70
C LYS A 67 9.62 -1.71 -5.59
N LEU A 68 8.54 -0.95 -5.81
CA LEU A 68 7.45 -0.83 -4.84
C LEU A 68 6.76 -2.17 -4.60
N ILE A 69 6.42 -2.90 -5.67
CA ILE A 69 5.80 -4.24 -5.58
C ILE A 69 6.67 -5.19 -4.74
N LYS A 70 7.99 -5.23 -5.00
CA LYS A 70 8.92 -6.03 -4.20
C LYS A 70 9.00 -5.57 -2.74
N LYS A 71 9.06 -4.25 -2.50
CA LYS A 71 9.14 -3.67 -1.15
C LYS A 71 7.93 -4.00 -0.28
N TYR A 72 6.74 -4.11 -0.89
CA TYR A 72 5.50 -4.42 -0.18
C TYR A 72 5.07 -5.89 -0.29
N GLU A 73 5.92 -6.73 -0.90
CA GLU A 73 5.74 -8.19 -1.02
C GLU A 73 4.45 -8.60 -1.74
N ILE A 74 4.13 -7.91 -2.83
CA ILE A 74 2.93 -8.18 -3.63
C ILE A 74 3.33 -9.03 -4.83
N ASN A 75 2.54 -10.05 -5.13
CA ASN A 75 2.77 -10.89 -6.30
C ASN A 75 1.84 -10.48 -7.47
N PRO A 76 2.37 -9.90 -8.56
CA PRO A 76 1.57 -9.52 -9.73
C PRO A 76 0.87 -10.69 -10.41
N GLU A 77 1.42 -11.91 -10.29
CA GLU A 77 0.86 -13.10 -10.93
C GLU A 77 -0.47 -13.51 -10.31
N GLU A 78 -0.73 -13.18 -9.04
CA GLU A 78 -2.03 -13.44 -8.38
C GLU A 78 -3.18 -12.65 -9.01
N PHE A 79 -2.85 -11.59 -9.76
CA PHE A 79 -3.83 -10.72 -10.42
C PHE A 79 -4.03 -11.05 -11.89
N ARG A 80 -3.26 -12.01 -12.45
CA ARG A 80 -3.47 -12.48 -13.83
C ARG A 80 -4.55 -13.54 -13.82
N LYS A 81 -5.67 -13.28 -14.48
CA LYS A 81 -6.65 -14.34 -14.77
C LYS A 81 -6.08 -15.24 -15.88
N LYS A 82 -6.05 -16.55 -15.62
CA LYS A 82 -5.75 -17.59 -16.61
C LYS A 82 -6.86 -17.68 -17.65
#